data_AF-A0A7Z2PW67-F1
#
_entry.id   AF-A0A7Z2PW67-F1
#
_cell.length_a   1.000
_cell.length_b   1.000
_cell.length_c   1.000
_cell.angle_alpha   90.00
_cell.angle_beta   90.00
_cell.angle_gamma   90.00
#
_symmetry.space_group_name_H-M   'P 1'
#
loop_
_entity.id
_entity.type
_entity.pdbx_description
1 polymer ?
#
loop_
_entity_poly.entity_id
_entity_poly.type
_entity_poly.pdbx_seq_one_letter_code
_entity_poly.pdbx_strand_id
1 'polypeptide(L)' 'MIDENFARLRTHRGNIQRYRHLLETSLTDFEREFVSKRLAEELSALEMLSAAMPTRPS' A
#
# COMPACT_ATOMS: atom_id res chain seq x y z
N MET A 1 -6.43 -6.83 -17.79
CA MET A 1 -7.07 -5.55 -17.38
C MET A 1 -7.70 -5.58 -15.99
N ILE A 2 -8.74 -6.36 -15.70
CA ILE A 2 -9.32 -6.45 -14.33
C ILE A 2 -8.43 -7.27 -13.39
N ASP A 3 -7.88 -8.40 -13.85
CA ASP A 3 -6.98 -9.24 -13.05
C ASP A 3 -5.68 -8.53 -12.66
N GLU A 4 -5.15 -7.66 -13.53
CA GLU A 4 -3.96 -6.84 -13.23
C GLU A 4 -4.24 -5.81 -12.14
N ASN A 5 -5.42 -5.19 -12.14
CA ASN A 5 -5.81 -4.26 -11.10
C ASN A 5 -5.99 -4.97 -9.75
N PHE A 6 -6.57 -6.19 -9.75
CA PHE A 6 -6.66 -7.02 -8.55
C PHE A 6 -5.29 -7.51 -8.06
N ALA A 7 -4.39 -7.89 -8.98
CA ALA A 7 -3.03 -8.27 -8.65
C ALA A 7 -2.27 -7.10 -8.01
N ARG A 8 -2.38 -5.89 -8.59
CA ARG A 8 -1.82 -4.66 -8.03
C ARG A 8 -2.41 -4.36 -6.65
N LEU A 9 -3.74 -4.44 -6.49
CA LEU A 9 -4.41 -4.21 -5.20
C LEU A 9 -3.89 -5.18 -4.12
N ARG A 10 -3.72 -6.46 -4.46
CA ARG A 10 -3.13 -7.45 -3.54
C ARG A 10 -1.68 -7.12 -3.19
N THR A 11 -0.88 -6.72 -4.18
CA THR A 11 0.52 -6.31 -3.96
C THR A 11 0.60 -5.11 -3.02
N HIS A 12 -0.17 -4.04 -3.26
CA HIS A 12 -0.20 -2.85 -2.40
C HIS A 12 -0.64 -3.21 -0.98
N ARG A 13 -1.68 -4.04 -0.80
CA ARG A 13 -2.09 -4.52 0.53
C ARG A 13 -0.99 -5.30 1.25
N GLY A 14 -0.28 -6.18 0.53
CA GLY A 14 0.84 -6.93 1.09
C GLY A 14 2.03 -6.05 1.44
N ASN A 15 2.33 -5.02 0.64
CA ASN A 15 3.37 -4.04 0.92
C ASN A 15 3.03 -3.21 2.17
N ILE A 16 1.79 -2.75 2.29
CA ILE A 16 1.30 -2.01 3.47
C ILE A 16 1.46 -2.83 4.74
N GLN A 17 1.04 -4.10 4.73
CA GLN A 17 1.19 -4.99 5.90
C GLN A 17 2.66 -5.19 6.27
N ARG A 18 3.53 -5.41 5.28
CA ARG A 18 4.96 -5.55 5.50
C ARG A 18 5.59 -4.29 6.09
N TYR A 19 5.27 -3.11 5.55
CA TYR A 19 5.81 -1.86 6.06
C TYR A 19 5.29 -1.52 7.46
N ARG A 20 4.03 -1.83 7.77
CA ARG A 20 3.51 -1.71 9.15
C ARG A 20 4.26 -2.60 10.11
N HIS A 21 4.49 -3.86 9.76
CA HIS A 21 5.25 -4.76 10.61
C HIS A 21 6.72 -4.32 10.75
N LEU A 22 7.33 -3.82 9.67
CA LEU A 22 8.68 -3.30 9.71
C LEU A 22 8.81 -2.12 10.68
N LEU A 23 7.82 -1.23 10.75
CA LEU A 23 7.79 -0.11 11.69
C LEU A 23 7.66 -0.53 13.18
N GLU A 24 7.18 -1.74 13.44
CA GLU A 24 7.11 -2.36 14.78
C GLU A 24 8.47 -2.95 15.20
N THR A 25 9.40 -3.13 14.27
CA THR A 25 10.76 -3.62 14.55
C THR A 25 11.72 -2.49 14.93
N SER A 26 12.93 -2.86 15.37
CA SER A 26 14.01 -1.92 15.64
C SER A 26 14.59 -1.39 14.33
N LEU A 27 14.13 -0.22 13.92
CA LEU A 27 14.66 0.55 12.79
C LEU A 27 15.43 1.78 13.30
N THR A 28 16.45 2.19 12.56
CA THR A 28 17.04 3.52 12.72
C THR A 28 16.05 4.61 12.30
N ASP A 29 16.28 5.85 12.71
CA ASP A 29 15.40 6.98 12.35
C ASP A 29 15.29 7.16 10.83
N PHE A 30 16.40 6.98 10.11
CA PHE A 30 16.44 7.05 8.66
C PHE A 30 15.61 5.92 8.00
N GLU A 31 15.75 4.69 8.47
CA GLU A 31 14.95 3.57 7.99
C GLU A 31 13.46 3.77 8.31
N ARG A 32 13.14 4.27 9.50
CA ARG A 32 11.76 4.58 9.90
C ARG A 32 11.14 5.65 9.01
N GLU A 33 11.87 6.72 8.69
CA GLU A 33 11.42 7.77 7.78
C GLU A 33 11.19 7.21 6.37
N PHE A 34 12.15 6.43 5.85
CA PHE A 34 12.03 5.79 4.55
C PHE A 34 10.81 4.87 4.48
N VAL A 35 10.64 4.00 5.47
CA VAL A 35 9.52 3.04 5.53
C VAL A 35 8.19 3.77 5.69
N SER A 36 8.13 4.84 6.48
CA SER A 36 6.91 5.65 6.64
C SER A 36 6.52 6.35 5.34
N LYS A 37 7.49 6.89 4.61
CA LYS A 37 7.27 7.49 3.29
C LYS A 37 6.78 6.46 2.28
N ARG A 38 7.41 5.29 2.22
CA ARG A 38 6.98 4.17 1.36
C ARG A 38 5.57 3.70 1.73
N LEU A 39 5.24 3.58 3.01
CA LEU A 39 3.90 3.23 3.46
C LEU A 39 2.84 4.24 2.99
N ALA A 40 3.13 5.53 3.05
CA ALA A 40 2.23 6.58 2.56
C ALA A 40 2.02 6.50 1.04
N GLU A 41 3.10 6.26 0.27
CA GLU A 41 3.03 6.07 -1.18
C GLU A 41 2.15 4.86 -1.55
N GLU A 42 2.28 3.73 -0.84
CA GLU A 42 1.47 2.52 -1.05
C GLU A 42 -0.02 2.74 -0.72
N LEU A 43 -0.31 3.47 0.37
CA LEU A 43 -1.69 3.83 0.74
C LEU A 43 -2.33 4.72 -0.32
N SER A 44 -1.60 5.72 -0.82
CA SER A 44 -2.09 6.61 -1.88
C SER A 44 -2.31 5.85 -3.20
N ALA A 45 -1.40 4.94 -3.57
CA ALA A 45 -1.57 4.09 -4.75
C ALA A 45 -2.82 3.20 -4.63
N LEU A 46 -3.08 2.65 -3.45
CA LEU A 46 -4.26 1.84 -3.18
C LEU A 46 -5.56 2.66 -3.25
N GLU A 47 -5.58 3.88 -2.71
CA GLU A 47 -6.72 4.79 -2.83
C GLU A 47 -7.01 5.16 -4.28
N MET A 48 -5.98 5.52 -5.06
CA MET A 48 -6.13 5.84 -6.48
C MET A 48 -6.65 4.64 -7.27
N LEU A 49 -6.14 3.43 -7.02
CA LEU A 49 -6.63 2.21 -7.66
C LEU A 49 -8.06 1.88 -7.25
N SER A 50 -8.43 2.11 -5.99
CA SER A 50 -9.80 1.89 -5.52
C SER A 50 -10.79 2.89 -6.10
N ALA A 51 -10.37 4.14 -6.31
CA ALA A 51 -11.20 5.18 -6.94
C ALA A 51 -11.32 4.97 -8.46
N ALA A 52 -10.27 4.43 -9.10
CA ALA A 52 -10.26 4.12 -10.53
C ALA A 52 -11.05 2.83 -10.87
N MET A 53 -11.27 1.93 -9.91
CA MET A 53 -12.20 0.82 -10.11
C MET A 53 -13.63 1.32 -9.93
N PRO A 54 -14.53 1.13 -10.91
CA PRO A 54 -15.93 1.48 -10.74
C PRO A 54 -16.50 0.60 -9.62
N THR A 55 -16.68 1.17 -8.44
CA THR A 55 -17.49 0.57 -7.39
C THR A 55 -18.89 0.49 -7.96
N ARG A 56 -19.36 -0.74 -8.24
CA ARG A 56 -20.74 -0.96 -8.67
C ARG A 56 -21.63 -0.36 -7.58
N PRO A 57 -22.44 0.68 -7.84
CA PRO A 57 -23.37 1.17 -6.83
C PRO A 57 -24.36 0.04 -6.54
N SER A 58 -24.52 -0.30 -5.26
CA SER A 58 -25.53 -1.22 -4.76
C SER A 58 -26.93 -0.62 -4.89
#